data_AF-A0A6J2JJN4-F1
#
_entry.id   AF-A0A6J2JJN4-F1
#
_cell.length_a   1.000
_cell.length_b   1.000
_cell.length_c   1.000
_cell.angle_alpha   90.00
_cell.angle_beta   90.00
_cell.angle_gamma   90.00
#
_symmetry.space_group_name_H-M   'P 1'
#
loop_
_entity.id
_entity.type
_entity.pdbx_description
1 polymer ?
#
loop_
_entity_poly.entity_id
_entity_poly.type
_entity_poly.pdbx_seq_one_letter_code
_entity_poly.pdbx_strand_id
1 'polypeptide(L)'
;MRSKFGSLKAFLRKKSNKMFNLYQHMKSNNEDKEQKEPETTGHDRFYQERPRTSYRKKKRRGACRRAQSAAELNPESIAAANKRNAFRIRSVSTDREESEEENSERAPLVAQKIDSLAKLLFNKSLIGTGSGKSSPSEPTASPRAGDRSMENSAALAICTEYLSQSSRYALISQLGAIGSRPNKHWFAIHDNSIKTDRLLTLMPLTNKCPIEQGDRSKGLIMELFRALHHPYIYPVLDLEMCNGHALTVLPFNARGSLKDLIYKSTWNDEYARKCGSVGTGLPAWQVARFGRQMLEGLLFLKEKGFPPFRHLHSGNVVVQNGVARICGLENTLIGALPRCPIALAAQLEVVEALSLGHVLFEMCAGTEIDLALLPDLTPTYPNVVEIIEQIFGPRTPTLHELLLCELFRKIDLREMKGSCLPNFSQRLSRSCLSLLGEVARRQPGAARRSRPASPASPATPATPPARRRHFPVEQDFAEEWQW
;
A
#
# COMPACT_ATOMS: atom_id res chain seq x y z
N MET A 1 18.02 10.49 -18.77
CA MET A 1 16.70 10.71 -18.15
C MET A 1 16.38 12.16 -17.76
N ARG A 2 17.34 13.10 -17.72
CA ARG A 2 17.09 14.54 -17.43
C ARG A 2 16.11 15.26 -18.38
N SER A 3 15.98 14.83 -19.64
CA SER A 3 15.11 15.54 -20.61
C SER A 3 13.61 15.23 -20.48
N LYS A 4 13.22 14.04 -19.95
CA LYS A 4 11.81 13.68 -19.76
C LYS A 4 11.17 14.34 -18.52
N PHE A 5 11.93 14.56 -17.44
CA PHE A 5 11.43 15.24 -16.23
C PHE A 5 11.38 16.77 -16.36
N GLY A 6 12.30 17.36 -17.12
CA GLY A 6 12.18 18.75 -17.58
C GLY A 6 10.89 18.95 -18.37
N SER A 7 10.52 17.96 -19.20
CA SER A 7 9.26 17.94 -19.95
C SER A 7 8.03 17.91 -19.04
N LEU A 8 7.99 17.14 -17.95
CA LEU A 8 6.82 17.09 -17.05
C LEU A 8 6.59 18.43 -16.29
N LYS A 9 7.66 18.99 -15.69
CA LYS A 9 7.57 20.31 -15.03
C LYS A 9 7.31 21.43 -16.04
N ALA A 10 7.91 21.38 -17.23
CA ALA A 10 7.67 22.35 -18.29
C ALA A 10 6.28 22.19 -18.92
N PHE A 11 5.74 20.99 -19.05
CA PHE A 11 4.40 20.70 -19.55
C PHE A 11 3.33 21.28 -18.61
N LEU A 12 3.49 21.05 -17.29
CA LEU A 12 2.64 21.66 -16.27
C LEU A 12 2.70 23.20 -16.30
N ARG A 13 3.88 23.78 -16.57
CA ARG A 13 4.06 25.24 -16.70
C ARG A 13 3.52 25.83 -18.01
N LYS A 14 3.72 25.14 -19.14
CA LYS A 14 3.41 25.65 -20.51
C LYS A 14 1.90 25.62 -20.79
N LYS A 15 1.14 24.69 -20.19
CA LYS A 15 -0.33 24.63 -20.31
C LYS A 15 -1.02 25.73 -19.47
N SER A 16 -0.43 26.11 -18.33
CA SER A 16 -0.89 27.25 -17.50
C SER A 16 -0.82 28.58 -18.25
N ASN A 17 0.23 28.81 -19.05
CA ASN A 17 0.41 30.08 -19.76
C ASN A 17 -0.43 30.21 -21.04
N LYS A 18 -0.81 29.09 -21.69
CA LYS A 18 -1.70 29.13 -22.86
C LYS A 18 -3.17 29.44 -22.50
N MET A 19 -3.61 29.14 -21.28
CA MET A 19 -5.00 29.42 -20.85
C MET A 19 -5.21 30.81 -20.24
N PHE A 20 -4.15 31.52 -19.84
CA PHE A 20 -4.27 32.88 -19.32
C PHE A 20 -4.70 33.91 -20.37
N ASN A 21 -4.43 33.66 -21.66
CA ASN A 21 -4.77 34.59 -22.75
C ASN A 21 -6.21 34.47 -23.28
N LEU A 22 -6.95 33.42 -22.91
CA LEU A 22 -8.33 33.24 -23.40
C LEU A 22 -9.37 33.88 -22.46
N TYR A 23 -9.06 33.99 -21.16
CA TYR A 23 -9.97 34.57 -20.16
C TYR A 23 -10.03 36.10 -20.15
N GLN A 24 -9.13 36.78 -20.88
CA GLN A 24 -9.11 38.24 -20.96
C GLN A 24 -10.09 38.82 -21.99
N HIS A 25 -10.60 37.99 -22.93
CA HIS A 25 -11.48 38.45 -24.01
C HIS A 25 -12.98 38.15 -23.81
N MET A 26 -13.36 37.42 -22.76
CA MET A 26 -14.78 37.16 -22.45
C MET A 26 -15.38 38.14 -21.43
N LYS A 27 -14.54 38.97 -20.79
CA LYS A 27 -15.00 39.85 -19.69
C LYS A 27 -15.41 41.26 -20.14
N SER A 28 -15.27 41.61 -21.43
CA SER A 28 -15.66 42.94 -21.95
C SER A 28 -17.07 43.00 -22.57
N ASN A 29 -17.77 41.87 -22.71
CA ASN A 29 -19.01 41.80 -23.50
C ASN A 29 -20.29 41.54 -22.70
N ASN A 30 -20.26 41.64 -21.36
CA ASN A 30 -21.41 41.26 -20.52
C ASN A 30 -21.96 42.39 -19.64
N GLU A 31 -21.56 43.64 -19.89
CA GLU A 31 -22.22 44.82 -19.34
C GLU A 31 -22.99 45.48 -20.47
N ASP A 32 -24.21 45.00 -20.73
CA ASP A 32 -25.33 45.76 -21.32
C ASP A 32 -26.46 44.79 -21.71
N LYS A 33 -27.50 44.69 -20.86
CA LYS A 33 -28.92 44.68 -21.24
C LYS A 33 -29.84 44.42 -20.05
N GLU A 34 -30.65 45.44 -19.76
CA GLU A 34 -31.76 45.44 -18.82
C GLU A 34 -33.03 44.73 -19.36
N GLN A 35 -33.78 44.17 -18.40
CA GLN A 35 -35.24 43.99 -18.25
C GLN A 35 -36.17 43.85 -19.48
N LYS A 36 -36.92 42.74 -19.51
CA LYS A 36 -38.34 42.69 -19.94
C LYS A 36 -39.09 41.51 -19.30
N GLU A 37 -40.34 41.76 -18.92
CA GLU A 37 -41.29 40.90 -18.17
C GLU A 37 -41.73 39.62 -18.92
N PRO A 38 -42.28 38.60 -18.21
CA PRO A 38 -42.83 37.39 -18.82
C PRO A 38 -44.36 37.47 -19.06
N GLU A 39 -44.78 37.18 -20.29
CA GLU A 39 -46.19 36.88 -20.63
C GLU A 39 -46.55 35.44 -20.26
N THR A 40 -47.62 35.29 -19.49
CA THR A 40 -48.25 34.02 -19.10
C THR A 40 -49.21 33.51 -20.18
N THR A 41 -49.21 32.21 -20.47
CA THR A 41 -50.43 31.49 -20.89
C THR A 41 -50.45 30.11 -20.23
N GLY A 42 -51.59 29.77 -19.64
CA GLY A 42 -51.70 28.80 -18.55
C GLY A 42 -52.08 27.39 -18.96
N HIS A 43 -51.74 26.45 -18.08
CA HIS A 43 -52.55 25.29 -17.68
C HIS A 43 -51.91 24.62 -16.45
N ASP A 44 -51.87 25.37 -15.35
CA ASP A 44 -51.73 24.82 -13.99
C ASP A 44 -53.10 24.35 -13.51
N ARG A 45 -53.35 23.04 -13.60
CA ARG A 45 -54.32 22.37 -12.73
C ARG A 45 -53.71 21.06 -12.29
N PHE A 46 -53.14 21.08 -11.09
CA PHE A 46 -52.96 20.00 -10.10
C PHE A 46 -51.59 20.10 -9.41
N TYR A 47 -51.41 21.18 -8.65
CA TYR A 47 -50.48 21.18 -7.52
C TYR A 47 -51.19 21.77 -6.30
N GLN A 48 -51.46 20.93 -5.30
CA GLN A 48 -51.93 21.38 -3.98
C GLN A 48 -50.78 21.25 -3.00
N GLU A 49 -50.24 22.39 -2.58
CA GLU A 49 -49.33 22.49 -1.43
C GLU A 49 -50.08 22.19 -0.13
N ARG A 50 -49.44 21.46 0.79
CA ARG A 50 -49.90 21.33 2.18
C ARG A 50 -48.97 22.08 3.13
N PRO A 51 -49.50 22.90 4.07
CA PRO A 51 -48.67 23.72 4.95
C PRO A 51 -48.10 22.94 6.13
N ARG A 52 -46.93 23.38 6.59
CA ARG A 52 -46.32 23.02 7.86
C ARG A 52 -47.02 23.77 9.00
N THR A 53 -47.45 23.07 10.06
CA THR A 53 -47.05 23.30 11.47
C THR A 53 -47.95 22.60 12.53
N SER A 54 -47.26 21.91 13.46
CA SER A 54 -47.46 21.86 14.92
C SER A 54 -48.42 20.87 15.64
N TYR A 55 -47.87 20.31 16.74
CA TYR A 55 -48.42 19.64 17.94
C TYR A 55 -49.17 18.29 17.83
N ARG A 56 -48.62 17.22 18.44
CA ARG A 56 -48.89 16.81 19.87
C ARG A 56 -48.41 15.37 20.14
N LYS A 57 -47.63 15.19 21.22
CA LYS A 57 -47.26 13.90 21.83
C LYS A 57 -48.51 13.04 22.12
N LYS A 58 -48.47 11.74 21.79
CA LYS A 58 -49.28 10.71 22.47
C LYS A 58 -48.51 9.41 22.68
N LYS A 59 -48.19 9.17 23.95
CA LYS A 59 -47.80 7.89 24.59
C LYS A 59 -48.81 6.79 24.22
N ARG A 60 -48.36 5.58 23.90
CA ARG A 60 -49.18 4.37 24.07
C ARG A 60 -48.39 3.32 24.87
N ARG A 61 -48.94 2.97 26.03
CA ARG A 61 -48.50 1.89 26.91
C ARG A 61 -49.01 0.55 26.37
N GLY A 62 -48.14 -0.47 26.44
CA GLY A 62 -48.42 -1.81 26.98
C GLY A 62 -49.35 -2.77 26.23
N ALA A 63 -48.77 -3.85 25.70
CA ALA A 63 -49.30 -5.20 25.89
C ALA A 63 -48.14 -6.22 25.85
N CYS A 64 -47.99 -6.92 26.97
CA CYS A 64 -47.03 -7.98 27.21
C CYS A 64 -47.56 -9.29 26.59
N ARG A 65 -46.72 -10.04 25.87
CA ARG A 65 -46.83 -11.50 25.79
C ARG A 65 -45.45 -12.10 26.01
N ARG A 66 -45.34 -12.73 27.18
CA ARG A 66 -44.22 -13.49 27.72
C ARG A 66 -44.34 -14.91 27.18
N ALA A 67 -43.25 -15.47 26.65
CA ALA A 67 -43.02 -16.90 26.61
C ALA A 67 -41.56 -17.11 27.00
N GLN A 68 -41.35 -17.63 28.21
CA GLN A 68 -40.08 -18.17 28.68
C GLN A 68 -39.98 -19.60 28.15
N SER A 69 -38.78 -20.02 27.73
CA SER A 69 -38.24 -21.33 28.05
C SER A 69 -36.72 -21.27 27.90
N ALA A 70 -36.04 -21.43 29.04
CA ALA A 70 -34.66 -21.84 29.09
C ALA A 70 -34.57 -23.33 28.73
N ALA A 71 -33.62 -23.68 27.88
CA ALA A 71 -33.12 -25.05 27.78
C ALA A 71 -31.61 -24.96 27.63
N GLU A 72 -30.93 -25.62 28.55
CA GLU A 72 -29.50 -25.75 28.71
C GLU A 72 -28.86 -26.35 27.45
N LEU A 73 -27.76 -25.77 26.97
CA LEU A 73 -27.06 -26.26 25.78
C LEU A 73 -26.05 -27.33 26.19
N ASN A 74 -26.34 -28.59 25.84
CA ASN A 74 -25.46 -29.74 25.97
C ASN A 74 -24.29 -29.68 24.94
N PRO A 75 -23.02 -29.74 25.37
CA PRO A 75 -21.84 -29.62 24.48
C PRO A 75 -21.66 -30.75 23.46
N GLU A 76 -22.40 -31.85 23.54
CA GLU A 76 -22.33 -32.94 22.55
C GLU A 76 -23.10 -32.64 21.25
N SER A 77 -23.97 -31.62 21.25
CA SER A 77 -24.77 -31.26 20.07
C SER A 77 -24.01 -30.46 19.00
N ILE A 78 -22.83 -29.91 19.32
CA ILE A 78 -21.97 -29.16 18.39
C ILE A 78 -21.05 -30.08 17.56
N ALA A 79 -20.80 -31.31 18.01
CA ALA A 79 -19.93 -32.27 17.31
C ALA A 79 -20.60 -32.97 16.11
N ALA A 80 -21.94 -33.01 16.07
CA ALA A 80 -22.69 -33.66 14.97
C ALA A 80 -22.87 -32.77 13.73
N ALA A 81 -22.80 -31.44 13.87
CA ALA A 81 -22.95 -30.50 12.75
C ALA A 81 -21.69 -30.38 11.87
N ASN A 82 -20.51 -30.79 12.38
CA ASN A 82 -19.24 -30.71 11.64
C ASN A 82 -18.90 -31.99 10.83
N LYS A 83 -19.75 -33.01 10.84
CA LYS A 83 -19.52 -34.26 10.07
C LYS A 83 -20.30 -34.36 8.74
N ARG A 84 -21.04 -33.33 8.33
CA ARG A 84 -21.95 -33.41 7.17
C ARG A 84 -21.56 -32.57 5.93
N ASN A 85 -20.31 -32.11 5.85
CA ASN A 85 -19.78 -31.40 4.65
C ASN A 85 -18.64 -32.14 3.92
N ALA A 86 -18.37 -33.40 4.25
CA ALA A 86 -17.74 -34.33 3.32
C ALA A 86 -18.88 -35.05 2.56
N PHE A 87 -18.73 -35.23 1.25
CA PHE A 87 -19.73 -35.75 0.29
C PHE A 87 -20.67 -34.73 -0.34
N ARG A 88 -20.11 -33.90 -1.24
CA ARG A 88 -20.87 -33.39 -2.40
C ARG A 88 -19.96 -33.23 -3.62
N ILE A 89 -19.54 -34.35 -4.20
CA ILE A 89 -19.12 -34.41 -5.60
C ILE A 89 -20.01 -35.43 -6.30
N ARG A 90 -20.58 -34.98 -7.44
CA ARG A 90 -21.22 -35.68 -8.57
C ARG A 90 -22.70 -35.36 -8.76
N SER A 91 -22.95 -34.55 -9.80
CA SER A 91 -24.07 -34.74 -10.72
C SER A 91 -23.48 -34.80 -12.13
N VAL A 92 -23.83 -35.85 -12.85
CA VAL A 92 -23.42 -36.21 -14.22
C VAL A 92 -24.53 -35.72 -15.17
N SER A 93 -24.17 -35.23 -16.35
CA SER A 93 -25.06 -35.23 -17.52
C SER A 93 -24.30 -35.85 -18.68
N THR A 94 -24.91 -36.89 -19.23
CA THR A 94 -24.51 -37.67 -20.41
C THR A 94 -24.83 -36.91 -21.68
N ASP A 95 -23.94 -37.01 -22.68
CA ASP A 95 -24.30 -37.42 -24.04
C ASP A 95 -23.08 -38.08 -24.71
N ARG A 96 -23.38 -38.91 -25.69
CA ARG A 96 -22.76 -40.19 -26.06
C ARG A 96 -22.21 -40.12 -27.48
N GLU A 97 -21.05 -40.75 -27.73
CA GLU A 97 -20.66 -41.49 -28.96
C GLU A 97 -19.22 -42.01 -28.72
N GLU A 98 -19.04 -43.29 -28.36
CA GLU A 98 -18.76 -44.45 -29.23
C GLU A 98 -17.36 -44.44 -29.88
N SER A 99 -16.41 -45.15 -29.27
CA SER A 99 -15.53 -46.14 -29.93
C SER A 99 -14.67 -46.85 -28.89
N GLU A 100 -14.58 -48.16 -29.08
CA GLU A 100 -14.05 -49.20 -28.20
C GLU A 100 -12.52 -49.24 -28.21
N GLU A 101 -11.90 -49.56 -27.06
CA GLU A 101 -10.86 -50.60 -26.96
C GLU A 101 -10.51 -50.87 -25.48
N GLU A 102 -10.69 -52.12 -25.08
CA GLU A 102 -10.28 -52.73 -23.81
C GLU A 102 -8.74 -52.75 -23.67
N ASN A 103 -8.22 -52.35 -22.49
CA ASN A 103 -7.32 -53.25 -21.75
C ASN A 103 -7.20 -52.88 -20.25
N SER A 104 -6.88 -53.92 -19.50
CA SER A 104 -6.97 -54.17 -18.06
C SER A 104 -6.29 -53.21 -17.07
N GLU A 105 -7.03 -52.97 -15.99
CA GLU A 105 -6.67 -53.11 -14.56
C GLU A 105 -5.48 -52.35 -13.91
N ARG A 106 -5.88 -51.60 -12.86
CA ARG A 106 -5.19 -51.33 -11.57
C ARG A 106 -4.05 -50.29 -11.51
N ALA A 107 -4.42 -49.11 -10.98
CA ALA A 107 -3.59 -48.27 -10.11
C ALA A 107 -4.29 -48.20 -8.72
N PRO A 108 -3.63 -47.82 -7.59
CA PRO A 108 -3.00 -46.51 -7.44
C PRO A 108 -1.65 -46.51 -6.69
N LEU A 109 -0.90 -45.41 -6.76
CA LEU A 109 -0.10 -44.77 -5.69
C LEU A 109 0.99 -43.86 -6.30
N VAL A 110 0.63 -42.67 -6.80
CA VAL A 110 1.61 -41.60 -7.07
C VAL A 110 1.00 -40.24 -6.75
N ALA A 111 1.27 -39.73 -5.54
CA ALA A 111 1.06 -38.33 -5.18
C ALA A 111 2.05 -37.88 -4.08
N GLN A 112 3.34 -38.21 -4.23
CA GLN A 112 4.38 -37.79 -3.27
C GLN A 112 5.74 -37.39 -3.89
N LYS A 113 5.82 -37.09 -5.19
CA LYS A 113 7.10 -36.71 -5.81
C LYS A 113 7.03 -35.47 -6.71
N ILE A 114 6.65 -34.32 -6.15
CA ILE A 114 6.91 -33.02 -6.79
C ILE A 114 7.66 -32.03 -5.86
N ASP A 115 7.91 -32.38 -4.59
CA ASP A 115 8.60 -31.48 -3.64
C ASP A 115 10.15 -31.53 -3.65
N SER A 116 10.76 -32.22 -4.61
CA SER A 116 12.24 -32.38 -4.64
C SER A 116 12.97 -31.64 -5.76
N LEU A 117 12.26 -30.94 -6.65
CA LEU A 117 12.90 -30.21 -7.77
C LEU A 117 13.12 -28.71 -7.51
N ALA A 118 12.48 -28.13 -6.48
CA ALA A 118 12.68 -26.73 -6.09
C ALA A 118 13.95 -26.49 -5.25
N LYS A 119 14.72 -27.52 -4.87
CA LYS A 119 15.95 -27.39 -4.07
C LYS A 119 17.26 -27.51 -4.86
N LEU A 120 17.21 -27.80 -6.17
CA LEU A 120 18.41 -28.02 -6.98
C LEU A 120 18.70 -26.94 -8.03
N LEU A 121 17.83 -25.95 -8.19
CA LEU A 121 18.00 -24.87 -9.18
C LEU A 121 18.48 -23.53 -8.58
N PHE A 122 18.63 -23.43 -7.25
CA PHE A 122 19.01 -22.17 -6.58
C PHE A 122 20.50 -22.05 -6.23
N ASN A 123 21.35 -23.01 -6.65
CA ASN A 123 22.75 -23.05 -6.20
C ASN A 123 23.76 -23.39 -7.32
N LYS A 124 23.68 -22.73 -8.48
CA LYS A 124 24.79 -22.72 -9.45
C LYS A 124 24.91 -21.37 -10.16
N SER A 125 25.83 -20.54 -9.68
CA SER A 125 26.70 -19.71 -10.52
C SER A 125 27.78 -19.02 -9.68
N LEU A 126 28.80 -19.76 -9.27
CA LEU A 126 30.14 -19.23 -9.01
C LEU A 126 31.14 -20.36 -9.27
N ILE A 127 31.95 -20.21 -10.33
CA ILE A 127 33.37 -20.60 -10.46
C ILE A 127 33.72 -20.47 -11.96
N GLY A 128 34.67 -19.58 -12.26
CA GLY A 128 35.27 -19.40 -13.58
C GLY A 128 36.47 -18.46 -13.46
N THR A 129 37.62 -19.04 -13.17
CA THR A 129 38.95 -18.42 -13.11
C THR A 129 39.46 -18.06 -14.52
N GLY A 130 40.11 -16.90 -14.66
CA GLY A 130 40.85 -16.54 -15.88
C GLY A 130 41.51 -15.15 -15.80
N SER A 131 42.83 -15.14 -15.65
CA SER A 131 43.73 -13.98 -15.57
C SER A 131 43.98 -13.34 -16.94
N GLY A 132 44.08 -12.01 -17.00
CA GLY A 132 44.58 -11.28 -18.18
C GLY A 132 44.55 -9.77 -18.00
N LYS A 133 45.72 -9.13 -17.89
CA LYS A 133 45.95 -7.70 -17.62
C LYS A 133 45.69 -6.83 -18.86
N SER A 134 45.01 -5.69 -18.69
CA SER A 134 45.37 -4.38 -19.29
C SER A 134 44.34 -3.28 -18.90
N SER A 135 44.80 -2.27 -18.15
CA SER A 135 44.19 -0.92 -18.09
C SER A 135 44.53 -0.13 -19.38
N PRO A 136 43.95 1.06 -19.69
CA PRO A 136 43.20 1.97 -18.83
C PRO A 136 41.95 2.66 -19.44
N SER A 137 41.01 3.09 -18.60
CA SER A 137 40.38 4.43 -18.58
C SER A 137 39.17 4.42 -17.64
N GLU A 138 39.20 5.27 -16.61
CA GLU A 138 38.10 5.45 -15.66
C GLU A 138 36.89 6.09 -16.33
N PRO A 139 35.69 5.65 -15.94
CA PRO A 139 34.68 6.61 -15.52
C PRO A 139 34.15 6.28 -14.11
N THR A 140 33.80 7.35 -13.42
CA THR A 140 33.25 7.49 -12.06
C THR A 140 32.37 6.33 -11.59
N ALA A 141 32.73 5.83 -10.41
CA ALA A 141 32.33 4.56 -9.85
C ALA A 141 30.85 4.46 -9.46
N SER A 142 30.21 3.44 -10.03
CA SER A 142 29.12 2.71 -9.39
C SER A 142 29.64 1.97 -8.14
N PRO A 143 28.81 1.67 -7.11
CA PRO A 143 29.26 0.95 -5.93
C PRO A 143 29.94 -0.37 -6.34
N ARG A 144 31.17 -0.59 -5.88
CA ARG A 144 31.97 -1.76 -6.26
C ARG A 144 31.24 -3.02 -5.79
N ALA A 145 31.21 -4.07 -6.61
CA ALA A 145 30.51 -5.32 -6.28
C ALA A 145 30.90 -5.91 -4.89
N GLY A 146 32.09 -5.60 -4.38
CA GLY A 146 32.54 -5.96 -3.03
C GLY A 146 31.75 -5.31 -1.90
N ASP A 147 31.33 -4.05 -2.04
CA ASP A 147 30.61 -3.32 -0.98
C ASP A 147 29.21 -3.92 -0.77
N ARG A 148 28.50 -4.20 -1.87
CA ARG A 148 27.19 -4.89 -1.82
C ARG A 148 27.29 -6.30 -1.23
N SER A 149 28.41 -6.99 -1.45
CA SER A 149 28.64 -8.31 -0.86
C SER A 149 28.82 -8.23 0.66
N MET A 150 29.52 -7.21 1.15
CA MET A 150 29.70 -6.97 2.58
C MET A 150 28.38 -6.55 3.25
N GLU A 151 27.61 -5.64 2.63
CA GLU A 151 26.29 -5.23 3.12
C GLU A 151 25.32 -6.41 3.21
N ASN A 152 25.27 -7.26 2.17
CA ASN A 152 24.46 -8.48 2.19
C ASN A 152 24.88 -9.45 3.29
N SER A 153 26.17 -9.55 3.57
CA SER A 153 26.72 -10.39 4.65
C SER A 153 26.32 -9.84 6.02
N ALA A 154 26.40 -8.51 6.22
CA ALA A 154 25.96 -7.86 7.45
C ALA A 154 24.45 -8.02 7.67
N ALA A 155 23.64 -7.84 6.63
CA ALA A 155 22.19 -8.04 6.69
C ALA A 155 21.83 -9.48 7.06
N LEU A 156 22.53 -10.47 6.49
CA LEU A 156 22.34 -11.88 6.83
C LEU A 156 22.72 -12.17 8.29
N ALA A 157 23.81 -11.58 8.79
CA ALA A 157 24.23 -11.73 10.19
C ALA A 157 23.17 -11.18 11.16
N ILE A 158 22.66 -9.96 10.92
CA ILE A 158 21.60 -9.35 11.74
C ILE A 158 20.32 -10.19 11.69
N CYS A 159 19.93 -10.66 10.50
CA CYS A 159 18.76 -11.53 10.34
C CYS A 159 18.93 -12.83 11.13
N THR A 160 20.09 -13.48 11.03
CA THR A 160 20.38 -14.75 11.72
C THR A 160 20.39 -14.56 13.23
N GLU A 161 20.98 -13.47 13.72
CA GLU A 161 20.97 -13.13 15.14
C GLU A 161 19.53 -12.96 15.65
N TYR A 162 18.70 -12.18 14.96
CA TYR A 162 17.28 -12.02 15.30
C TYR A 162 16.54 -13.36 15.34
N LEU A 163 16.71 -14.20 14.32
CA LEU A 163 16.05 -15.51 14.23
C LEU A 163 16.53 -16.47 15.33
N SER A 164 17.76 -16.33 15.83
CA SER A 164 18.27 -17.15 16.93
C SER A 164 17.60 -16.85 18.28
N GLN A 165 17.00 -15.67 18.43
CA GLN A 165 16.35 -15.24 19.68
C GLN A 165 14.99 -15.90 19.89
N SER A 166 14.40 -16.52 18.86
CA SER A 166 13.08 -17.14 18.94
C SER A 166 12.97 -18.36 18.02
N SER A 167 12.47 -19.47 18.57
CA SER A 167 12.18 -20.67 17.79
C SER A 167 10.97 -20.53 16.84
N ARG A 168 10.26 -19.38 16.88
CA ARG A 168 9.09 -19.15 16.03
C ARG A 168 9.46 -19.09 14.55
N TYR A 169 10.58 -18.47 14.21
CA TYR A 169 10.95 -18.23 12.81
C TYR A 169 12.24 -18.96 12.46
N ALA A 170 12.28 -19.61 11.30
CA ALA A 170 13.48 -20.24 10.76
C ALA A 170 13.83 -19.65 9.40
N LEU A 171 15.12 -19.41 9.13
CA LEU A 171 15.58 -18.91 7.84
C LEU A 171 15.37 -19.99 6.75
N ILE A 172 14.80 -19.61 5.61
CA ILE A 172 14.77 -20.45 4.41
C ILE A 172 15.88 -20.02 3.47
N SER A 173 15.89 -18.75 3.06
CA SER A 173 16.91 -18.19 2.18
C SER A 173 16.91 -16.66 2.20
N GLN A 174 18.06 -16.08 1.83
CA GLN A 174 18.12 -14.67 1.44
C GLN A 174 17.64 -14.51 0.00
N LEU A 175 16.87 -13.45 -0.26
CA LEU A 175 16.32 -13.14 -1.57
C LEU A 175 17.13 -12.04 -2.24
N GLY A 176 17.01 -11.94 -3.58
CA GLY A 176 17.60 -10.86 -4.36
C GLY A 176 16.95 -9.50 -4.07
N ALA A 177 17.36 -8.47 -4.81
CA ALA A 177 16.82 -7.13 -4.70
C ALA A 177 15.42 -7.03 -5.34
N ILE A 178 14.41 -7.65 -4.72
CA ILE A 178 13.06 -7.78 -5.26
C ILE A 178 12.25 -6.48 -5.22
N GLY A 179 12.74 -5.46 -4.49
CA GLY A 179 12.15 -4.12 -4.39
C GLY A 179 13.11 -2.99 -4.74
N SER A 180 12.59 -1.76 -4.81
CA SER A 180 13.29 -0.59 -5.37
C SER A 180 14.35 0.05 -4.46
N ARG A 181 14.54 -0.46 -3.24
CA ARG A 181 15.44 0.14 -2.24
C ARG A 181 16.74 -0.65 -2.22
N PRO A 182 17.90 -0.03 -2.50
CA PRO A 182 19.18 -0.74 -2.52
C PRO A 182 19.58 -1.28 -1.15
N ASN A 183 19.26 -0.53 -0.08
CA ASN A 183 19.64 -0.86 1.30
C ASN A 183 18.54 -1.62 2.04
N LYS A 184 17.54 -2.15 1.34
CA LYS A 184 16.54 -3.06 1.91
C LYS A 184 16.94 -4.46 1.53
N HIS A 185 16.90 -5.38 2.48
CA HIS A 185 17.20 -6.79 2.26
C HIS A 185 15.95 -7.62 2.52
N TRP A 186 15.81 -8.73 1.81
CA TRP A 186 14.63 -9.59 1.87
C TRP A 186 15.05 -11.02 2.15
N PHE A 187 14.27 -11.71 2.96
CA PHE A 187 14.50 -13.08 3.36
C PHE A 187 13.18 -13.86 3.32
N ALA A 188 13.22 -15.06 2.78
CA ALA A 188 12.16 -16.04 3.00
C ALA A 188 12.44 -16.74 4.34
N ILE A 189 11.42 -16.79 5.20
CA ILE A 189 11.49 -17.47 6.50
C ILE A 189 10.27 -18.37 6.68
N HIS A 190 10.37 -19.37 7.57
CA HIS A 190 9.27 -20.25 7.93
C HIS A 190 8.76 -19.91 9.33
N ASP A 191 7.46 -19.70 9.49
CA ASP A 191 6.82 -19.58 10.81
C ASP A 191 6.46 -20.97 11.34
N ASN A 192 7.27 -21.47 12.28
CA ASN A 192 7.13 -22.76 12.93
C ASN A 192 5.85 -22.91 13.75
N SER A 193 5.27 -21.79 14.21
CA SER A 193 4.07 -21.81 15.08
C SER A 193 2.79 -22.12 14.29
N ILE A 194 2.72 -21.67 13.05
CA ILE A 194 1.54 -21.81 12.19
C ILE A 194 1.85 -22.53 10.86
N LYS A 195 3.06 -23.06 10.73
CA LYS A 195 3.54 -23.91 9.62
C LYS A 195 3.36 -23.27 8.24
N THR A 196 3.81 -22.03 8.10
CA THR A 196 3.66 -21.28 6.84
C THR A 196 4.79 -20.28 6.63
N ASP A 197 5.15 -20.08 5.37
CA ASP A 197 6.25 -19.19 5.00
C ASP A 197 5.87 -17.71 5.14
N ARG A 198 6.87 -16.87 5.39
CA ARG A 198 6.76 -15.42 5.59
C ARG A 198 7.86 -14.70 4.82
N LEU A 199 7.60 -13.42 4.57
CA LEU A 199 8.60 -12.51 4.04
C LEU A 199 9.14 -11.66 5.20
N LEU A 200 10.44 -11.72 5.43
CA LEU A 200 11.14 -10.84 6.34
C LEU A 200 11.88 -9.78 5.53
N THR A 201 11.77 -8.52 5.94
CA THR A 201 12.54 -7.43 5.34
C THR A 201 13.38 -6.73 6.40
N LEU A 202 14.61 -6.41 6.06
CA LEU A 202 15.54 -5.67 6.89
C LEU A 202 15.87 -4.34 6.22
N MET A 203 15.76 -3.24 6.95
CA MET A 203 16.06 -1.90 6.43
C MET A 203 16.77 -1.06 7.50
N PRO A 204 17.86 -0.34 7.19
CA PRO A 204 18.50 0.58 8.12
C PRO A 204 17.52 1.61 8.69
N LEU A 205 17.70 1.94 9.97
CA LEU A 205 16.96 3.04 10.59
C LEU A 205 17.44 4.37 10.03
N THR A 206 16.51 5.30 9.86
CA THR A 206 16.83 6.68 9.52
C THR A 206 16.91 7.53 10.78
N ASN A 207 17.59 8.68 10.70
CA ASN A 207 17.56 9.69 11.75
C ASN A 207 16.14 10.29 12.00
N LYS A 208 15.16 9.98 11.14
CA LYS A 208 13.76 10.35 11.30
C LYS A 208 12.94 9.28 12.03
N CYS A 209 13.47 8.09 12.28
CA CYS A 209 12.80 7.07 13.08
C CYS A 209 12.66 7.55 14.55
N PRO A 210 11.45 7.66 15.11
CA PRO A 210 11.26 8.01 16.52
C PRO A 210 11.18 6.80 17.45
N ILE A 211 11.31 5.60 16.91
CA ILE A 211 11.12 4.35 17.65
C ILE A 211 12.46 3.90 18.21
N GLU A 212 12.52 3.78 19.54
CA GLU A 212 13.67 3.19 20.24
C GLU A 212 13.52 1.66 20.31
N GLN A 213 14.65 0.94 20.35
CA GLN A 213 14.67 -0.50 20.56
C GLN A 213 14.21 -0.87 21.97
N GLY A 214 13.35 -1.89 22.08
CA GLY A 214 12.90 -2.47 23.36
C GLY A 214 11.47 -3.01 23.35
N ASP A 215 11.15 -3.83 24.36
CA ASP A 215 9.86 -4.53 24.47
C ASP A 215 8.66 -3.60 24.53
N ARG A 216 8.82 -2.43 25.17
CA ARG A 216 7.77 -1.40 25.22
C ARG A 216 7.40 -0.90 23.83
N SER A 217 8.40 -0.58 23.01
CA SER A 217 8.19 -0.12 21.62
C SER A 217 7.57 -1.23 20.80
N LYS A 218 8.06 -2.47 20.94
CA LYS A 218 7.49 -3.65 20.27
C LYS A 218 6.01 -3.84 20.61
N GLY A 219 5.65 -3.80 21.90
CA GLY A 219 4.26 -3.89 22.35
C GLY A 219 3.37 -2.79 21.75
N LEU A 220 3.85 -1.54 21.75
CA LEU A 220 3.14 -0.39 21.21
C LEU A 220 2.93 -0.48 19.68
N ILE A 221 3.97 -0.90 18.95
CA ILE A 221 3.91 -1.10 17.49
C ILE A 221 2.92 -2.21 17.13
N MET A 222 2.93 -3.31 17.88
CA MET A 222 1.98 -4.40 17.66
C MET A 222 0.56 -4.00 18.01
N GLU A 223 0.35 -3.16 19.03
CA GLU A 223 -0.95 -2.55 19.30
C GLU A 223 -1.42 -1.68 18.13
N LEU A 224 -0.54 -0.82 17.59
CA LEU A 224 -0.81 0.02 16.43
C LEU A 224 -1.23 -0.81 15.22
N PHE A 225 -0.44 -1.83 14.82
CA PHE A 225 -0.76 -2.62 13.62
C PHE A 225 -2.04 -3.45 13.77
N ARG A 226 -2.37 -3.94 14.97
CA ARG A 226 -3.67 -4.59 15.22
C ARG A 226 -4.82 -3.62 14.98
N ALA A 227 -4.69 -2.37 15.42
CA ALA A 227 -5.72 -1.33 15.23
C ALA A 227 -5.77 -0.78 13.79
N LEU A 228 -4.71 -0.97 12.99
CA LEU A 228 -4.66 -0.68 11.56
C LEU A 228 -5.09 -1.86 10.67
N HIS A 229 -5.62 -2.93 11.25
CA HIS A 229 -6.14 -4.05 10.48
C HIS A 229 -7.36 -3.63 9.67
N HIS A 230 -7.28 -3.79 8.34
CA HIS A 230 -8.31 -3.37 7.39
C HIS A 230 -8.21 -4.23 6.11
N PRO A 231 -9.30 -4.51 5.36
CA PRO A 231 -9.27 -5.43 4.23
C PRO A 231 -8.36 -4.96 3.10
N TYR A 232 -8.10 -3.65 3.02
CA TYR A 232 -7.26 -3.00 2.02
C TYR A 232 -5.91 -2.53 2.56
N ILE A 233 -5.53 -2.96 3.77
CA ILE A 233 -4.19 -2.78 4.34
C ILE A 233 -3.56 -4.16 4.50
N TYR A 234 -2.35 -4.34 3.98
CA TYR A 234 -1.61 -5.58 4.09
C TYR A 234 -1.03 -5.69 5.50
N PRO A 235 -1.27 -6.79 6.24
CA PRO A 235 -0.92 -6.84 7.65
C PRO A 235 0.60 -6.91 7.85
N VAL A 236 1.07 -6.21 8.87
CA VAL A 236 2.42 -6.36 9.41
C VAL A 236 2.32 -7.29 10.61
N LEU A 237 3.03 -8.42 10.55
CA LEU A 237 2.94 -9.47 11.56
C LEU A 237 3.86 -9.21 12.74
N ASP A 238 5.05 -8.67 12.47
CA ASP A 238 6.02 -8.24 13.48
C ASP A 238 6.83 -7.07 12.90
N LEU A 239 7.20 -6.11 13.77
CA LEU A 239 8.16 -5.06 13.46
C LEU A 239 9.03 -4.80 14.70
N GLU A 240 10.34 -4.89 14.52
CA GLU A 240 11.32 -4.77 15.60
C GLU A 240 12.52 -3.93 15.18
N MET A 241 13.06 -3.16 16.13
CA MET A 241 14.29 -2.40 15.93
C MET A 241 15.44 -3.21 16.52
N CYS A 242 16.47 -3.51 15.73
CA CYS A 242 17.61 -4.33 16.15
C CYS A 242 18.86 -3.89 15.39
N ASN A 243 19.98 -3.69 16.10
CA ASN A 243 21.30 -3.38 15.52
C ASN A 243 21.27 -2.23 14.49
N GLY A 244 20.54 -1.15 14.79
CA GLY A 244 20.41 0.01 13.89
C GLY A 244 19.53 -0.25 12.65
N HIS A 245 18.76 -1.33 12.62
CA HIS A 245 17.86 -1.71 11.55
C HIS A 245 16.43 -1.91 12.06
N ALA A 246 15.47 -1.78 11.15
CA ALA A 246 14.11 -2.25 11.32
C ALA A 246 13.93 -3.59 10.60
N LEU A 247 13.44 -4.58 11.33
CA LEU A 247 13.11 -5.90 10.84
C LEU A 247 11.60 -6.05 10.83
N THR A 248 11.03 -6.34 9.66
CA THR A 248 9.58 -6.45 9.47
C THR A 248 9.23 -7.84 8.94
N VAL A 249 8.29 -8.52 9.58
CA VAL A 249 7.73 -9.80 9.10
C VAL A 249 6.34 -9.56 8.51
N LEU A 250 6.15 -10.04 7.29
CA LEU A 250 4.93 -9.91 6.50
C LEU A 250 4.43 -11.30 6.08
N PRO A 251 3.12 -11.48 5.82
CA PRO A 251 2.66 -12.68 5.15
C PRO A 251 3.34 -12.84 3.79
N PHE A 252 3.64 -14.08 3.42
CA PHE A 252 4.17 -14.39 2.10
C PHE A 252 3.08 -14.33 1.03
N ASN A 253 3.38 -13.77 -0.14
CA ASN A 253 2.50 -13.82 -1.31
C ASN A 253 3.26 -14.33 -2.54
N ALA A 254 2.99 -15.57 -2.93
CA ALA A 254 3.59 -16.18 -4.12
C ALA A 254 3.20 -15.49 -5.44
N ARG A 255 2.13 -14.68 -5.45
CA ARG A 255 1.73 -13.88 -6.62
C ARG A 255 2.43 -12.52 -6.69
N GLY A 256 3.22 -12.16 -5.69
CA GLY A 256 3.91 -10.87 -5.63
C GLY A 256 3.01 -9.67 -5.40
N SER A 257 3.51 -8.52 -5.85
CA SER A 257 2.88 -7.21 -5.77
C SER A 257 2.02 -6.91 -7.01
N LEU A 258 1.31 -5.79 -7.00
CA LEU A 258 0.62 -5.25 -8.16
C LEU A 258 1.62 -4.94 -9.29
N LYS A 259 2.86 -4.58 -8.96
CA LYS A 259 3.92 -4.42 -9.97
C LYS A 259 4.15 -5.73 -10.71
N ASP A 260 4.28 -6.84 -9.97
CA ASP A 260 4.49 -8.15 -10.60
C ASP A 260 3.33 -8.56 -11.51
N LEU A 261 2.09 -8.19 -11.12
CA LEU A 261 0.91 -8.39 -11.94
C LEU A 261 0.93 -7.58 -13.25
N ILE A 262 1.31 -6.29 -13.19
CA ILE A 262 1.35 -5.39 -14.36
C ILE A 262 2.43 -5.85 -15.36
N TYR A 263 3.61 -6.22 -14.86
CA TYR A 263 4.77 -6.59 -15.69
C TYR A 263 4.84 -8.09 -15.99
N LYS A 264 3.89 -8.89 -15.49
CA LYS A 264 3.89 -10.35 -15.60
C LYS A 264 5.22 -10.97 -15.15
N SER A 265 5.86 -10.38 -14.15
CA SER A 265 7.13 -10.85 -13.61
C SER A 265 6.90 -11.91 -12.52
N THR A 266 7.94 -12.69 -12.24
CA THR A 266 7.93 -13.53 -11.05
C THR A 266 8.15 -12.66 -9.81
N TRP A 267 7.50 -13.02 -8.69
CA TRP A 267 7.55 -12.22 -7.48
C TRP A 267 8.98 -12.01 -6.95
N ASN A 268 9.86 -12.99 -7.17
CA ASN A 268 11.25 -12.99 -6.75
C ASN A 268 12.24 -12.49 -7.81
N ASP A 269 11.76 -12.02 -8.98
CA ASP A 269 12.64 -11.31 -9.92
C ASP A 269 13.25 -10.08 -9.26
N GLU A 270 14.44 -9.68 -9.73
CA GLU A 270 15.07 -8.44 -9.31
C GLU A 270 14.29 -7.24 -9.81
N TYR A 271 14.18 -6.19 -8.99
CA TYR A 271 13.43 -4.98 -9.30
C TYR A 271 13.86 -4.33 -10.62
N ALA A 272 15.16 -4.27 -10.90
CA ALA A 272 15.69 -3.70 -12.13
C ALA A 272 15.17 -4.44 -13.37
N ARG A 273 15.03 -5.77 -13.28
CA ARG A 273 14.48 -6.60 -14.36
C ARG A 273 13.00 -6.31 -14.59
N LYS A 274 12.24 -6.13 -13.51
CA LYS A 274 10.81 -5.76 -13.58
C LYS A 274 10.63 -4.42 -14.29
N CYS A 275 11.38 -3.39 -13.87
CA CYS A 275 11.29 -2.05 -14.46
C CYS A 275 11.84 -1.94 -15.89
N GLY A 276 12.72 -2.85 -16.31
CA GLY A 276 13.24 -2.88 -17.67
C GLY A 276 12.28 -3.45 -18.72
N SER A 277 11.16 -4.04 -18.27
CA SER A 277 10.15 -4.62 -19.15
C SER A 277 8.99 -3.66 -19.39
N VAL A 278 8.30 -3.77 -20.52
CA VAL A 278 7.01 -3.11 -20.75
C VAL A 278 5.93 -4.09 -20.32
N GLY A 279 5.12 -3.69 -19.34
CA GLY A 279 4.01 -4.49 -18.84
C GLY A 279 2.82 -4.49 -19.79
N THR A 280 1.81 -5.27 -19.44
CA THR A 280 0.50 -5.22 -20.09
C THR A 280 -0.49 -4.54 -19.17
N GLY A 281 -1.17 -3.50 -19.65
CA GLY A 281 -2.24 -2.85 -18.91
C GLY A 281 -3.27 -3.86 -18.40
N LEU A 282 -3.89 -3.54 -17.26
CA LEU A 282 -4.93 -4.37 -16.64
C LEU A 282 -6.31 -4.02 -17.22
N PRO A 283 -7.28 -4.96 -17.25
CA PRO A 283 -8.65 -4.66 -17.65
C PRO A 283 -9.23 -3.45 -16.89
N ALA A 284 -9.95 -2.57 -17.59
CA ALA A 284 -10.46 -1.31 -17.01
C ALA A 284 -11.28 -1.49 -15.72
N TRP A 285 -12.11 -2.55 -15.65
CA TRP A 285 -12.87 -2.88 -14.44
C TRP A 285 -11.97 -3.21 -13.25
N GLN A 286 -10.82 -3.85 -13.51
CA GLN A 286 -9.85 -4.24 -12.49
C GLN A 286 -9.07 -3.01 -12.01
N VAL A 287 -8.67 -2.13 -12.94
CA VAL A 287 -8.05 -0.83 -12.63
C VAL A 287 -8.96 -0.01 -11.70
N ALA A 288 -10.23 0.12 -12.07
CA ALA A 288 -11.21 0.88 -11.29
C ALA A 288 -11.42 0.26 -9.89
N ARG A 289 -11.56 -1.07 -9.81
CA ARG A 289 -11.74 -1.80 -8.53
C ARG A 289 -10.52 -1.65 -7.62
N PHE A 290 -9.31 -1.86 -8.13
CA PHE A 290 -8.09 -1.70 -7.34
C PHE A 290 -7.87 -0.25 -6.92
N GLY A 291 -8.16 0.72 -7.80
CA GLY A 291 -8.17 2.14 -7.48
C GLY A 291 -9.09 2.46 -6.30
N ARG A 292 -10.34 1.96 -6.34
CA ARG A 292 -11.29 2.13 -5.23
C ARG A 292 -10.80 1.49 -3.93
N GLN A 293 -10.26 0.28 -3.97
CA GLN A 293 -9.76 -0.42 -2.78
C GLN A 293 -8.58 0.33 -2.14
N MET A 294 -7.63 0.82 -2.94
CA MET A 294 -6.53 1.65 -2.44
C MET A 294 -7.03 2.97 -1.87
N LEU A 295 -7.99 3.63 -2.52
CA LEU A 295 -8.58 4.87 -2.04
C LEU A 295 -9.20 4.72 -0.64
N GLU A 296 -9.96 3.64 -0.41
CA GLU A 296 -10.53 3.32 0.90
C GLU A 296 -9.45 2.98 1.93
N GLY A 297 -8.39 2.28 1.54
CA GLY A 297 -7.24 2.01 2.41
C GLY A 297 -6.59 3.31 2.90
N LEU A 298 -6.38 4.28 2.00
CA LEU A 298 -5.82 5.59 2.35
C LEU A 298 -6.76 6.39 3.27
N LEU A 299 -8.06 6.40 2.97
CA LEU A 299 -9.06 7.07 3.82
C LEU A 299 -9.10 6.47 5.23
N PHE A 300 -9.04 5.14 5.34
CA PHE A 300 -8.95 4.44 6.62
C PHE A 300 -7.69 4.86 7.41
N LEU A 301 -6.51 4.89 6.78
CA LEU A 301 -5.28 5.34 7.43
C LEU A 301 -5.41 6.78 7.95
N LYS A 302 -6.00 7.66 7.13
CA LYS A 302 -6.27 9.05 7.51
C LYS A 302 -7.23 9.15 8.69
N GLU A 303 -8.32 8.37 8.72
CA GLU A 303 -9.27 8.32 9.83
C GLU A 303 -8.60 7.85 11.13
N LYS A 304 -7.66 6.90 11.03
CA LYS A 304 -6.86 6.44 12.17
C LYS A 304 -5.82 7.45 12.64
N GLY A 305 -5.60 8.56 11.93
CA GLY A 305 -4.56 9.54 12.26
C GLY A 305 -3.16 9.06 11.91
N PHE A 306 -3.04 8.10 10.99
CA PHE A 306 -1.75 7.74 10.40
C PHE A 306 -1.21 8.93 9.59
N PRO A 307 0.10 9.21 9.63
CA PRO A 307 0.70 10.27 8.81
C PRO A 307 0.42 10.05 7.32
N PRO A 308 0.34 11.11 6.48
CA PRO A 308 0.12 10.96 5.05
C PRO A 308 1.02 9.87 4.43
N PHE A 309 0.41 8.92 3.73
CA PHE A 309 1.11 7.73 3.25
C PHE A 309 1.80 8.01 1.92
N ARG A 310 3.11 8.30 1.99
CA ARG A 310 3.93 8.71 0.83
C ARG A 310 4.55 7.54 0.07
N HIS A 311 4.31 6.31 0.49
CA HIS A 311 4.96 5.12 -0.07
C HIS A 311 4.04 4.34 -1.01
N LEU A 312 2.92 4.90 -1.46
CA LEU A 312 2.04 4.24 -2.41
C LEU A 312 2.70 4.19 -3.80
N HIS A 313 2.94 2.98 -4.27
CA HIS A 313 3.32 2.64 -5.64
C HIS A 313 2.94 1.17 -5.89
N SER A 314 2.95 0.71 -7.14
CA SER A 314 2.56 -0.67 -7.51
C SER A 314 3.32 -1.76 -6.73
N GLY A 315 4.61 -1.55 -6.45
CA GLY A 315 5.42 -2.45 -5.62
C GLY A 315 5.03 -2.50 -4.13
N ASN A 316 4.28 -1.52 -3.63
CA ASN A 316 3.75 -1.46 -2.27
C ASN A 316 2.24 -1.74 -2.21
N VAL A 317 1.74 -2.49 -3.19
CA VAL A 317 0.36 -2.99 -3.21
C VAL A 317 0.41 -4.49 -3.44
N VAL A 318 -0.20 -5.26 -2.56
CA VAL A 318 -0.29 -6.72 -2.68
C VAL A 318 -1.68 -7.09 -3.15
N VAL A 319 -1.77 -7.92 -4.20
CA VAL A 319 -3.05 -8.41 -4.73
C VAL A 319 -3.26 -9.85 -4.28
N GLN A 320 -4.32 -10.11 -3.50
CA GLN A 320 -4.73 -11.47 -3.11
C GLN A 320 -6.23 -11.62 -3.30
N ASN A 321 -6.62 -12.66 -4.04
CA ASN A 321 -8.02 -13.02 -4.30
C ASN A 321 -8.85 -11.84 -4.86
N GLY A 322 -8.28 -11.05 -5.77
CA GLY A 322 -8.96 -9.89 -6.37
C GLY A 322 -9.11 -8.68 -5.44
N VAL A 323 -8.29 -8.63 -4.37
CA VAL A 323 -8.24 -7.53 -3.42
C VAL A 323 -6.84 -6.93 -3.37
N ALA A 324 -6.74 -5.64 -3.72
CA ALA A 324 -5.54 -4.82 -3.58
C ALA A 324 -5.40 -4.32 -2.14
N ARG A 325 -4.22 -4.53 -1.55
CA ARG A 325 -3.89 -4.16 -0.17
C ARG A 325 -2.62 -3.31 -0.13
N ILE A 326 -2.69 -2.14 0.47
CA ILE A 326 -1.53 -1.26 0.66
C ILE A 326 -0.58 -1.90 1.68
N CYS A 327 0.69 -2.05 1.33
CA CYS A 327 1.75 -2.50 2.24
C CYS A 327 2.84 -1.43 2.39
N GLY A 328 3.84 -1.68 3.23
CA GLY A 328 4.95 -0.73 3.39
C GLY A 328 4.70 0.37 4.43
N LEU A 329 3.76 0.17 5.36
CA LEU A 329 3.48 1.14 6.44
C LEU A 329 4.69 1.34 7.37
N GLU A 330 5.54 0.32 7.51
CA GLU A 330 6.78 0.39 8.29
C GLU A 330 7.72 1.48 7.77
N ASN A 331 7.70 1.75 6.46
CA ASN A 331 8.53 2.78 5.83
C ASN A 331 8.22 4.17 6.43
N THR A 332 6.94 4.44 6.71
CA THR A 332 6.52 5.69 7.35
C THR A 332 7.03 5.77 8.79
N LEU A 333 6.94 4.67 9.55
CA LEU A 333 7.34 4.64 10.96
C LEU A 333 8.85 4.84 11.13
N ILE A 334 9.66 4.24 10.26
CA ILE A 334 11.13 4.36 10.31
C ILE A 334 11.65 5.63 9.65
N GLY A 335 10.76 6.47 9.10
CA GLY A 335 11.11 7.74 8.46
C GLY A 335 11.82 7.58 7.11
N ALA A 336 11.58 6.47 6.40
CA ALA A 336 12.15 6.26 5.08
C ALA A 336 11.67 7.32 4.09
N LEU A 337 12.52 7.71 3.15
CA LEU A 337 12.12 8.57 2.04
C LEU A 337 11.25 7.79 1.03
N PRO A 338 10.24 8.42 0.42
CA PRO A 338 9.49 7.79 -0.66
C PRO A 338 10.35 7.64 -1.92
N ARG A 339 10.13 6.57 -2.69
CA ARG A 339 10.90 6.29 -3.92
C ARG A 339 10.24 6.83 -5.18
N CYS A 340 8.93 7.08 -5.15
CA CYS A 340 8.24 7.70 -6.25
C CYS A 340 8.62 9.20 -6.33
N PRO A 341 9.15 9.69 -7.47
CA PRO A 341 9.54 11.10 -7.63
C PRO A 341 8.39 12.08 -7.35
N ILE A 342 7.16 11.68 -7.71
CA ILE A 342 5.95 12.46 -7.42
C ILE A 342 5.78 12.63 -5.91
N ALA A 343 5.93 11.56 -5.13
CA ALA A 343 5.76 11.61 -3.68
C ALA A 343 6.90 12.35 -2.95
N LEU A 344 8.08 12.42 -3.55
CA LEU A 344 9.18 13.26 -3.06
C LEU A 344 8.89 14.75 -3.23
N ALA A 345 8.34 15.15 -4.38
CA ALA A 345 8.11 16.54 -4.73
C ALA A 345 6.76 17.11 -4.26
N ALA A 346 5.77 16.24 -4.00
CA ALA A 346 4.42 16.66 -3.64
C ALA A 346 4.32 17.24 -2.22
N GLN A 347 3.36 18.16 -2.06
CA GLN A 347 2.90 18.62 -0.75
C GLN A 347 2.12 17.51 -0.04
N LEU A 348 2.14 17.50 1.29
CA LEU A 348 1.55 16.42 2.10
C LEU A 348 0.04 16.28 1.91
N GLU A 349 -0.65 17.37 1.57
CA GLU A 349 -2.09 17.45 1.40
C GLU A 349 -2.59 16.72 0.14
N VAL A 350 -1.72 16.60 -0.87
CA VAL A 350 -2.06 16.07 -2.20
C VAL A 350 -1.26 14.82 -2.58
N VAL A 351 -0.22 14.47 -1.81
CA VAL A 351 0.71 13.38 -2.13
C VAL A 351 0.02 12.03 -2.31
N GLU A 352 -0.99 11.73 -1.52
CA GLU A 352 -1.72 10.46 -1.59
C GLU A 352 -2.56 10.37 -2.86
N ALA A 353 -3.22 11.46 -3.26
CA ALA A 353 -3.99 11.52 -4.51
C ALA A 353 -3.07 11.41 -5.73
N LEU A 354 -1.94 12.13 -5.73
CA LEU A 354 -0.95 12.05 -6.81
C LEU A 354 -0.31 10.65 -6.91
N SER A 355 -0.05 10.00 -5.76
CA SER A 355 0.48 8.64 -5.74
C SER A 355 -0.56 7.63 -6.23
N LEU A 356 -1.85 7.82 -5.92
CA LEU A 356 -2.93 7.01 -6.48
C LEU A 356 -3.00 7.19 -8.00
N GLY A 357 -2.93 8.43 -8.50
CA GLY A 357 -2.89 8.73 -9.94
C GLY A 357 -1.71 8.06 -10.66
N HIS A 358 -0.54 8.02 -10.01
CA HIS A 358 0.63 7.29 -10.51
C HIS A 358 0.36 5.79 -10.66
N VAL A 359 -0.25 5.15 -9.66
CA VAL A 359 -0.56 3.71 -9.73
C VAL A 359 -1.68 3.42 -10.73
N LEU A 360 -2.69 4.29 -10.84
CA LEU A 360 -3.73 4.17 -11.88
C LEU A 360 -3.12 4.21 -13.28
N PHE A 361 -2.21 5.15 -13.53
CA PHE A 361 -1.48 5.22 -14.79
C PHE A 361 -0.69 3.94 -15.06
N GLU A 362 0.13 3.48 -14.10
CA GLU A 362 0.96 2.28 -14.27
C GLU A 362 0.10 1.04 -14.56
N MET A 363 -1.07 0.92 -13.93
CA MET A 363 -2.04 -0.15 -14.21
C MET A 363 -2.63 -0.08 -15.62
N CYS A 364 -2.84 1.11 -16.19
CA CYS A 364 -3.36 1.27 -17.55
C CYS A 364 -2.27 1.08 -18.62
N ALA A 365 -1.10 1.68 -18.39
CA ALA A 365 -0.05 1.84 -19.39
C ALA A 365 0.99 0.71 -19.37
N GLY A 366 1.12 -0.02 -18.26
CA GLY A 366 2.17 -1.04 -18.11
C GLY A 366 3.58 -0.45 -18.08
N THR A 367 3.72 0.84 -17.73
CA THR A 367 5.01 1.55 -17.74
C THR A 367 5.04 2.63 -16.66
N GLU A 368 6.22 3.16 -16.38
CA GLU A 368 6.38 4.33 -15.51
C GLU A 368 5.63 5.54 -16.06
N ILE A 369 5.28 6.47 -15.17
CA ILE A 369 4.40 7.58 -15.53
C ILE A 369 4.91 8.44 -16.69
N ASP A 370 4.11 8.52 -17.75
CA ASP A 370 4.29 9.44 -18.87
C ASP A 370 2.92 9.96 -19.31
N LEU A 371 2.56 11.15 -18.81
CA LEU A 371 1.25 11.75 -19.08
C LEU A 371 1.02 12.06 -20.58
N ALA A 372 2.06 12.03 -21.41
CA ALA A 372 1.91 12.16 -22.86
C ALA A 372 1.18 10.95 -23.49
N LEU A 373 1.15 9.81 -22.81
CA LEU A 373 0.47 8.57 -23.26
C LEU A 373 -1.03 8.55 -22.96
N LEU A 374 -1.56 9.53 -22.20
CA LEU A 374 -2.99 9.55 -21.86
C LEU A 374 -3.93 9.50 -23.08
N PRO A 375 -3.67 10.23 -24.20
CA PRO A 375 -4.51 10.15 -25.40
C PRO A 375 -4.62 8.73 -25.96
N ASP A 376 -3.53 7.95 -25.93
CA ASP A 376 -3.49 6.57 -26.44
C ASP A 376 -4.26 5.60 -25.52
N LEU A 377 -4.35 5.93 -24.23
CA LEU A 377 -5.09 5.14 -23.23
C LEU A 377 -6.59 5.42 -23.25
N THR A 378 -7.02 6.61 -23.71
CA THR A 378 -8.42 7.05 -23.68
C THR A 378 -9.41 6.06 -24.31
N PRO A 379 -9.14 5.44 -25.48
CA PRO A 379 -10.09 4.49 -26.08
C PRO A 379 -10.38 3.27 -25.20
N THR A 380 -9.39 2.85 -24.40
CA THR A 380 -9.50 1.65 -23.55
C THR A 380 -9.95 2.00 -22.12
N TYR A 381 -9.55 3.18 -21.62
CA TYR A 381 -9.71 3.57 -20.23
C TYR A 381 -10.32 4.98 -20.05
N PRO A 382 -11.43 5.33 -20.73
CA PRO A 382 -11.90 6.72 -20.80
C PRO A 382 -12.12 7.34 -19.42
N ASN A 383 -12.83 6.63 -18.54
CA ASN A 383 -13.12 7.09 -17.18
C ASN A 383 -11.90 7.11 -16.26
N VAL A 384 -10.89 6.27 -16.51
CA VAL A 384 -9.66 6.27 -15.69
C VAL A 384 -8.75 7.42 -16.14
N VAL A 385 -8.63 7.64 -17.45
CA VAL A 385 -7.88 8.77 -18.02
C VAL A 385 -8.43 10.08 -17.52
N GLU A 386 -9.75 10.28 -17.53
CA GLU A 386 -10.39 11.48 -16.99
C GLU A 386 -9.97 11.74 -15.53
N ILE A 387 -9.96 10.69 -14.68
CA ILE A 387 -9.54 10.82 -13.28
C ILE A 387 -8.05 11.11 -13.14
N ILE A 388 -7.20 10.50 -13.97
CA ILE A 388 -5.76 10.79 -13.98
C ILE A 388 -5.52 12.26 -14.39
N GLU A 389 -6.23 12.76 -15.41
CA GLU A 389 -6.16 14.15 -15.84
C GLU A 389 -6.65 15.12 -14.76
N GLN A 390 -7.69 14.77 -14.01
CA GLN A 390 -8.13 15.54 -12.85
C GLN A 390 -7.06 15.55 -11.74
N ILE A 391 -6.45 14.40 -11.44
CA ILE A 391 -5.42 14.27 -10.40
C ILE A 391 -4.19 15.13 -10.70
N PHE A 392 -3.69 15.07 -11.93
CA PHE A 392 -2.51 15.83 -12.38
C PHE A 392 -2.87 17.19 -13.01
N GLY A 393 -4.12 17.61 -12.89
CA GLY A 393 -4.62 18.89 -13.37
C GLY A 393 -4.19 20.08 -12.49
N PRO A 394 -4.74 21.28 -12.76
CA PRO A 394 -4.38 22.50 -12.02
C PRO A 394 -4.68 22.43 -10.52
N ARG A 395 -5.72 21.67 -10.14
CA ARG A 395 -6.13 21.44 -8.76
C ARG A 395 -6.29 19.95 -8.53
N THR A 396 -5.36 19.35 -7.82
CA THR A 396 -5.47 17.95 -7.41
C THR A 396 -6.66 17.77 -6.45
N PRO A 397 -7.59 16.85 -6.73
CA PRO A 397 -8.71 16.54 -5.86
C PRO A 397 -8.23 15.84 -4.58
N THR A 398 -8.96 16.06 -3.50
CA THR A 398 -8.79 15.31 -2.25
C THR A 398 -9.24 13.85 -2.42
N LEU A 399 -8.79 12.97 -1.53
CA LEU A 399 -9.25 11.57 -1.50
C LEU A 399 -10.79 11.45 -1.37
N HIS A 400 -11.42 12.36 -0.63
CA HIS A 400 -12.89 12.36 -0.49
C HIS A 400 -13.60 12.78 -1.78
N GLU A 401 -13.07 13.77 -2.50
CA GLU A 401 -13.60 14.15 -3.81
C GLU A 401 -13.47 13.01 -4.82
N LEU A 402 -12.31 12.33 -4.84
CA LEU A 402 -12.11 11.15 -5.68
C LEU A 402 -13.14 10.05 -5.38
N LEU A 403 -13.48 9.82 -4.11
CA LEU A 403 -14.46 8.81 -3.72
C LEU A 403 -15.84 9.04 -4.36
N LEU A 404 -16.19 10.32 -4.58
CA LEU A 404 -17.46 10.75 -5.16
C LEU A 404 -17.47 10.73 -6.69
N CYS A 405 -16.30 10.56 -7.34
CA CYS A 405 -16.20 10.49 -8.79
C CYS A 405 -16.91 9.26 -9.36
N GLU A 406 -17.39 9.37 -10.60
CA GLU A 406 -18.16 8.31 -11.28
C GLU A 406 -17.44 6.97 -11.33
N LEU A 407 -16.13 6.99 -11.58
CA LEU A 407 -15.27 5.81 -11.65
C LEU A 407 -15.35 4.98 -10.36
N PHE A 408 -15.37 5.65 -9.20
CA PHE A 408 -15.25 4.99 -7.91
C PHE A 408 -16.58 4.80 -7.20
N ARG A 409 -17.49 5.78 -7.25
CA ARG A 409 -18.73 5.81 -6.44
C ARG A 409 -19.63 4.58 -6.65
N LYS A 410 -19.63 4.00 -7.85
CA LYS A 410 -20.49 2.86 -8.23
C LYS A 410 -19.87 1.49 -7.91
N ILE A 411 -18.62 1.44 -7.47
CA ILE A 411 -17.93 0.17 -7.21
C ILE A 411 -18.32 -0.37 -5.84
N ASP A 412 -18.91 -1.56 -5.84
CA ASP A 412 -19.25 -2.27 -4.61
C ASP A 412 -18.05 -3.04 -4.03
N LEU A 413 -17.79 -2.74 -2.76
CA LEU A 413 -16.70 -3.30 -1.97
C LEU A 413 -17.25 -4.33 -1.00
N ARG A 414 -17.38 -5.56 -1.48
CA ARG A 414 -17.92 -6.69 -0.72
C ARG A 414 -17.15 -6.93 0.59
N GLU A 415 -15.84 -6.65 0.58
CA GLU A 415 -14.98 -6.81 1.75
C GLU A 415 -15.31 -5.81 2.87
N MET A 416 -16.14 -4.79 2.60
CA MET A 416 -16.59 -3.81 3.59
C MET A 416 -18.00 -4.12 4.15
N LYS A 417 -18.68 -5.17 3.67
CA LYS A 417 -20.09 -5.45 3.98
C LYS A 417 -20.33 -6.65 4.90
N GLY A 418 -19.28 -7.30 5.42
CA GLY A 418 -19.38 -8.52 6.23
C GLY A 418 -19.69 -8.29 7.72
N SER A 419 -20.27 -9.29 8.38
CA SER A 419 -20.46 -9.32 9.86
C SER A 419 -19.23 -9.83 10.62
N CYS A 420 -18.26 -10.41 9.91
CA CYS A 420 -16.97 -10.89 10.41
C CYS A 420 -15.82 -9.91 10.14
N LEU A 421 -16.14 -8.63 9.95
CA LEU A 421 -15.12 -7.60 9.78
C LEU A 421 -14.33 -7.46 11.09
N PRO A 422 -12.99 -7.38 11.02
CA PRO A 422 -12.20 -6.85 12.11
C PRO A 422 -12.84 -5.55 12.57
N ASN A 423 -12.85 -5.29 13.87
CA ASN A 423 -13.53 -4.12 14.40
C ASN A 423 -12.77 -2.85 13.98
N PHE A 424 -12.98 -2.37 12.74
CA PHE A 424 -12.33 -1.19 12.17
C PHE A 424 -12.62 0.07 12.99
N SER A 425 -13.62 0.00 13.87
CA SER A 425 -13.94 1.01 14.87
C SER A 425 -12.93 1.11 16.02
N GLN A 426 -11.98 0.16 16.15
CA GLN A 426 -11.04 0.13 17.26
C GLN A 426 -10.22 1.42 17.30
N ARG A 427 -10.40 2.20 18.36
CA ARG A 427 -9.68 3.45 18.54
C ARG A 427 -8.23 3.14 18.93
N LEU A 428 -7.30 3.91 18.38
CA LEU A 428 -5.91 3.89 18.83
C LEU A 428 -5.82 4.40 20.27
N SER A 429 -4.93 3.80 21.06
CA SER A 429 -4.58 4.35 22.37
C SER A 429 -3.91 5.72 22.23
N ARG A 430 -3.88 6.46 23.33
CA ARG A 430 -3.14 7.74 23.41
C ARG A 430 -1.66 7.57 23.07
N SER A 431 -1.06 6.44 23.48
CA SER A 431 0.34 6.12 23.17
C SER A 431 0.56 5.90 21.69
N CYS A 432 -0.33 5.15 21.02
CA CYS A 432 -0.26 4.97 19.57
C CYS A 432 -0.40 6.30 18.83
N LEU A 433 -1.38 7.13 19.21
CA LEU A 433 -1.59 8.46 18.62
C LEU A 433 -0.38 9.39 18.86
N SER A 434 0.23 9.33 20.04
CA SER A 434 1.45 10.08 20.34
C SER A 434 2.62 9.65 19.46
N LEU A 435 2.79 8.34 19.23
CA LEU A 435 3.81 7.80 18.33
C LEU A 435 3.58 8.30 16.90
N LEU A 436 2.36 8.18 16.37
CA LEU A 436 2.01 8.66 15.03
C LEU A 436 2.21 10.18 14.89
N GLY A 437 1.90 10.95 15.93
CA GLY A 437 2.17 12.38 15.98
C GLY A 437 3.67 12.70 15.91
N GLU A 438 4.51 11.92 16.59
CA GLU A 438 5.97 12.08 16.51
C GLU A 438 6.51 11.71 15.12
N VAL A 439 6.03 10.59 14.54
CA VAL A 439 6.37 10.20 13.16
C VAL A 439 5.98 11.32 12.18
N ALA A 440 4.77 11.87 12.31
CA ALA A 440 4.30 12.97 11.46
C ALA A 440 5.20 14.21 11.56
N ARG A 441 5.65 14.59 12.76
CA ARG A 441 6.55 15.75 12.96
C ARG A 441 7.92 15.57 12.31
N ARG A 442 8.39 14.33 12.15
CA ARG A 442 9.69 14.02 11.55
C ARG A 442 9.63 13.85 10.03
N GLN A 443 8.45 13.79 9.43
CA GLN A 443 8.32 13.68 7.98
C GLN A 443 8.78 14.98 7.26
N PRO A 444 9.45 14.85 6.10
CA PRO A 444 9.81 16.00 5.26
C PRO A 444 8.57 16.79 4.84
N GLY A 445 8.59 18.11 5.01
CA GLY A 445 7.45 18.98 4.65
C GLY A 445 6.38 19.12 5.73
N ALA A 446 6.51 18.46 6.89
CA ALA A 446 5.67 18.74 8.03
C ALA A 446 5.92 20.20 8.49
N ALA A 447 4.85 20.99 8.61
CA ALA A 447 4.95 22.34 9.15
C ALA A 447 5.63 22.28 10.53
N ARG A 448 6.82 22.88 10.66
CA ARG A 448 7.42 23.12 11.98
C ARG A 448 6.44 24.03 12.70
N ARG A 449 5.56 23.48 13.55
CA ARG A 449 4.87 24.27 14.56
C ARG A 449 5.97 24.93 15.37
N SER A 450 6.20 26.22 15.13
CA SER A 450 6.98 27.05 16.04
C SER A 450 6.36 26.85 17.41
N ARG A 451 7.13 26.28 18.34
CA ARG A 451 6.74 26.40 19.76
C ARG A 451 6.61 27.90 20.00
N PRO A 452 5.50 28.41 20.54
CA PRO A 452 5.51 29.78 21.03
C PRO A 452 6.68 29.86 22.01
N ALA A 453 7.56 30.85 21.81
CA ALA A 453 8.66 31.09 22.71
C ALA A 453 8.07 31.27 24.11
N SER A 454 8.37 30.33 25.01
CA SER A 454 8.08 30.52 26.43
C SER A 454 8.83 31.78 26.89
N PRO A 455 8.22 32.68 27.66
CA PRO A 455 8.91 33.87 28.14
C PRO A 455 10.09 33.45 29.00
N ALA A 456 11.23 34.10 28.75
CA ALA A 456 12.48 33.88 29.47
C ALA A 456 12.23 33.99 30.97
N SER A 457 12.57 32.94 31.72
CA SER A 457 12.72 32.99 33.18
C SER A 457 14.20 33.04 33.53
N PRO A 458 14.59 33.69 34.64
CA PRO A 458 15.97 34.08 34.88
C PRO A 458 16.86 32.88 35.20
N ALA A 459 18.12 33.01 34.81
CA ALA A 459 19.17 32.01 34.95
C ALA A 459 19.32 31.44 36.37
N THR A 460 19.52 30.13 36.45
CA THR A 460 20.12 29.44 37.61
C THR A 460 21.27 28.55 37.10
N PRO A 461 22.34 28.35 37.90
CA PRO A 461 23.61 27.82 37.38
C PRO A 461 23.53 26.34 37.04
N ALA A 462 24.24 25.96 35.97
CA ALA A 462 24.26 24.63 35.40
C ALA A 462 24.91 23.58 36.32
N THR A 463 24.24 22.44 36.49
CA THR A 463 24.85 21.18 36.92
C THR A 463 25.35 20.44 35.68
N PRO A 464 26.61 19.97 35.60
CA PRO A 464 27.12 19.30 34.41
C PRO A 464 26.48 17.90 34.26
N PRO A 465 26.03 17.50 33.06
CA PRO A 465 25.50 16.16 32.85
C PRO A 465 26.62 15.11 32.84
N ALA A 466 26.29 13.93 33.35
CA ALA A 466 27.18 12.78 33.40
C ALA A 466 27.65 12.35 32.00
N ARG A 467 28.96 12.13 31.89
CA ARG A 467 29.70 11.71 30.69
C ARG A 467 29.19 10.34 30.19
N ARG A 468 28.21 10.32 29.28
CA ARG A 468 27.89 9.12 28.49
C ARG A 468 29.02 8.85 27.51
N ARG A 469 29.55 7.63 27.52
CA ARG A 469 30.56 7.17 26.54
C ARG A 469 29.93 7.22 25.15
N HIS A 470 30.51 8.06 24.29
CA HIS A 470 30.17 8.19 22.89
C HIS A 470 30.68 6.93 22.17
N PHE A 471 29.77 6.14 21.60
CA PHE A 471 30.09 5.30 20.45
C PHE A 471 29.79 6.14 19.21
N PRO A 472 30.75 6.35 18.30
CA PRO A 472 30.49 7.09 17.08
C PRO A 472 29.68 6.19 16.14
N VAL A 473 28.41 6.54 15.93
CA VAL A 473 27.65 6.07 14.77
C VAL A 473 27.35 7.32 13.94
N GLU A 474 28.40 7.86 13.33
CA GLU A 474 28.28 8.71 12.15
C GLU A 474 28.53 7.83 10.93
N GLN A 475 27.48 7.12 10.51
CA GLN A 475 27.28 6.83 9.10
C GLN A 475 25.94 7.47 8.74
N ASP A 476 26.01 8.74 8.38
CA ASP A 476 24.97 9.36 7.56
C ASP A 476 24.91 8.55 6.26
N PHE A 477 23.99 7.59 6.18
CA PHE A 477 23.48 7.13 4.89
C PHE A 477 22.61 8.25 4.31
N ALA A 478 23.22 9.39 4.01
CA ALA A 478 22.68 10.32 3.06
C ALA A 478 22.68 9.56 1.73
N GLU A 479 21.48 9.19 1.25
CA GLU A 479 21.30 8.69 -0.12
C GLU A 479 21.81 9.78 -1.08
N GLU A 480 23.10 9.72 -1.45
CA GLU A 480 23.65 10.50 -2.54
C GLU A 480 23.03 10.01 -3.85
N TRP A 481 22.28 10.89 -4.50
CA TRP A 481 21.62 10.61 -5.76
C TRP A 481 22.60 10.75 -6.91
N GLN A 482 22.98 9.62 -7.53
CA GLN A 482 23.41 9.60 -8.93
C GLN A 482 22.15 9.47 -9.81
N TRP A 483 21.96 10.47 -10.68
CA TRP A 483 20.75 10.74 -11.48
C TRP A 483 20.57 9.88 -12.73
#